data_AF-A0AAV6JLS4-F1
#
_entry.id   AF-A0AAV6JLS4-F1
#
_cell.length_a   1.000
_cell.length_b   1.000
_cell.length_c   1.000
_cell.angle_alpha   90.00
_cell.angle_beta   90.00
_cell.angle_gamma   90.00
#
_symmetry.space_group_name_H-M   'P 1'
#
loop_
_entity.id
_entity.type
_entity.pdbx_description
1 polymer ?
#
loop_
_entity_poly.entity_id
_entity_poly.type
_entity_poly.pdbx_seq_one_letter_code
_entity_poly.pdbx_strand_id
1 'polypeptide(L)'
;MIELLSHQLYHKLLALAAIWIEDEETTELQERNIIVQKHDGHSKRISYYYGCYDSLQYPLLFPLGEPGWHEGIKWIKNNNQQQLSSPARKILPSQLLTAEELLTNEETVRTAKPGRTPTISAREFYAYRFQIRPDTDSILLQSGRLLQQFIVDMYVKIETSRLDYFINRQREIRADLYQGIVDSVSHGETSGSKIGTRIVLPATFTGGPRDMRKRYLDAMTLVQKYGKPDLFLTMTCNPNWPEIRAELQRHEEVQNRPDLISRVFRSKFEYLRTEVIKKELFGPVAAYTFAIEFQKRGLAHVHMLIILKQGYKINTIEQIDAFISAEIPDKNQHPHLHAMVVKHMLHGPCGQLNPQNACMQDGKCRNSYPKSYCSETLICPDGYPVYKRHPRGEKVTVRGHQLDNAWVVPYNPFLLAMFDCHINIEVCSTIKAVKYLYKYIYKGYDKIVYHIATSSDSKGIDEIKQFQDARWISPPEAIWRIYRST
;
A
#
# COMPACT_ATOMS: atom_id res chain seq x y z
N MET A 1 9.61 8.37 -19.55
CA MET A 1 8.90 7.55 -20.57
C MET A 1 8.36 6.29 -19.88
N ILE A 2 7.07 5.96 -19.96
CA ILE A 2 6.57 4.66 -19.43
C ILE A 2 6.86 3.63 -20.51
N GLU A 3 7.93 2.85 -20.33
CA GLU A 3 8.20 1.70 -21.20
C GLU A 3 7.19 0.59 -20.89
N LEU A 4 6.25 0.39 -21.82
CA LEU A 4 5.43 -0.80 -21.87
C LEU A 4 6.32 -1.95 -22.36
N LEU A 5 6.80 -2.80 -21.45
CA LEU A 5 7.33 -4.11 -21.83
C LEU A 5 6.16 -5.01 -22.27
N SER A 6 5.74 -4.81 -23.52
CA SER A 6 5.02 -5.80 -24.29
C SER A 6 6.07 -6.62 -25.03
N HIS A 7 6.46 -7.77 -24.49
CA HIS A 7 6.75 -8.98 -25.26
C HIS A 7 7.02 -10.16 -24.31
N GLN A 8 6.31 -11.27 -24.54
CA GLN A 8 6.51 -12.63 -24.02
C GLN A 8 6.01 -13.03 -22.61
N LEU A 9 4.88 -12.51 -22.11
CA LEU A 9 4.13 -13.13 -21.00
C LEU A 9 2.61 -13.06 -21.24
N TYR A 10 2.18 -13.60 -22.40
CA TYR A 10 0.77 -13.89 -22.66
C TYR A 10 0.34 -15.09 -21.80
N HIS A 11 -0.05 -14.81 -20.55
CA HIS A 11 -1.12 -15.44 -19.77
C HIS A 11 -0.98 -15.00 -18.29
N LYS A 12 -1.88 -14.10 -17.84
CA LYS A 12 -2.07 -13.61 -16.45
C LYS A 12 -1.22 -12.42 -15.95
N LEU A 13 -1.21 -11.29 -16.66
CA LEU A 13 -0.97 -9.98 -16.02
C LEU A 13 -2.31 -9.33 -15.65
N LEU A 14 -2.65 -9.38 -14.36
CA LEU A 14 -3.89 -8.86 -13.75
C LEU A 14 -3.76 -7.43 -13.18
N ALA A 15 -2.64 -6.74 -13.42
CA ALA A 15 -2.39 -5.41 -12.84
C ALA A 15 -1.68 -4.46 -13.82
N LEU A 16 -2.17 -3.23 -13.89
CA LEU A 16 -1.42 -2.07 -14.37
C LEU A 16 -0.52 -1.57 -13.24
N ALA A 17 0.64 -0.99 -13.56
CA ALA A 17 1.47 -0.28 -12.61
C ALA A 17 2.33 0.76 -13.31
N ALA A 18 2.75 1.76 -12.54
CA ALA A 18 3.77 2.70 -12.99
C ALA A 18 5.15 2.19 -12.59
N ILE A 19 6.11 2.35 -13.52
CA ILE A 19 7.55 2.27 -13.26
C ILE A 19 8.06 3.70 -13.37
N TRP A 20 8.71 4.20 -12.32
CA TRP A 20 9.37 5.49 -12.33
C TRP A 20 10.78 5.34 -12.90
N ILE A 21 11.06 6.00 -14.03
CA ILE A 21 12.36 6.00 -14.70
C ILE A 21 12.75 7.46 -14.95
N GLU A 22 13.92 7.88 -14.49
CA GLU A 22 14.59 9.12 -14.93
C GLU A 22 15.88 8.73 -15.67
N ASP A 23 16.10 9.30 -16.86
CA ASP A 23 17.35 9.16 -17.61
C ASP A 23 18.48 9.91 -16.89
N GLU A 24 19.64 9.26 -16.76
CA GLU A 24 20.83 9.84 -16.11
C GLU A 24 21.55 10.91 -16.97
N GLU A 25 21.23 11.03 -18.26
CA GLU A 25 21.98 11.89 -19.20
C GLU A 25 21.56 13.37 -19.18
N THR A 26 20.43 13.73 -18.55
CA THR A 26 20.00 15.13 -18.44
C THR A 26 19.99 15.60 -17.00
N THR A 27 20.79 16.62 -16.67
CA THR A 27 20.78 17.35 -15.40
C THR A 27 19.46 18.07 -15.11
N GLU A 28 18.49 18.03 -16.02
CA GLU A 28 17.13 18.50 -15.82
C GLU A 28 16.27 17.31 -15.35
N LEU A 29 15.66 17.43 -14.17
CA LEU A 29 14.57 16.55 -13.75
C LEU A 29 13.56 16.48 -14.92
N GLN A 30 13.32 15.30 -15.49
CA GLN A 30 12.27 15.10 -16.50
C GLN A 30 10.91 15.27 -15.80
N GLU A 31 10.51 16.52 -15.60
CA GLU A 31 9.21 16.84 -15.05
C GLU A 31 8.14 16.36 -16.04
N ARG A 32 7.12 15.64 -15.55
CA ARG A 32 5.96 15.23 -16.34
C ARG A 32 5.19 16.46 -16.81
N ASN A 33 5.40 16.88 -18.05
CA ASN A 33 4.71 18.01 -18.65
C ASN A 33 4.10 17.62 -19.99
N ILE A 34 3.01 18.29 -20.33
CA ILE A 34 2.43 18.24 -21.67
C ILE A 34 2.98 19.44 -22.43
N ILE A 35 3.58 19.23 -23.61
CA ILE A 35 4.00 20.33 -24.48
C ILE A 35 2.91 20.52 -25.54
N VAL A 36 2.30 21.69 -25.56
CA VAL A 36 1.32 22.07 -26.58
C VAL A 36 2.01 22.98 -27.58
N GLN A 37 2.07 22.54 -28.85
CA GLN A 37 2.47 23.38 -29.97
C GLN A 37 1.24 24.03 -30.59
N LYS A 38 1.25 25.36 -30.65
CA LYS A 38 0.26 26.15 -31.36
C LYS A 38 0.55 26.14 -32.87
N HIS A 39 -0.47 26.41 -33.67
CA HIS A 39 -0.34 26.55 -35.13
C HIS A 39 0.56 27.71 -35.58
N ASP A 40 0.84 28.67 -34.69
CA ASP A 40 1.78 29.78 -34.94
C ASP A 40 3.25 29.39 -34.66
N GLY A 41 3.52 28.12 -34.32
CA GLY A 41 4.85 27.60 -34.04
C GLY A 41 5.33 27.76 -32.59
N HIS A 42 4.58 28.47 -31.74
CA HIS A 42 4.95 28.61 -30.33
C HIS A 42 4.59 27.36 -29.53
N SER A 43 5.51 26.92 -28.69
CA SER A 43 5.26 25.82 -27.75
C SER A 43 5.03 26.34 -26.33
N LYS A 44 4.13 25.69 -25.60
CA LYS A 44 3.89 25.94 -24.18
C LYS A 44 3.96 24.65 -23.39
N ARG A 45 4.62 24.73 -22.23
CA ARG A 45 4.74 23.66 -21.26
C ARG A 45 3.55 23.75 -20.28
N ILE A 46 2.83 22.65 -20.13
CA ILE A 46 1.73 22.49 -19.19
C ILE A 46 2.19 21.54 -18.11
N SER A 47 2.31 22.07 -16.90
CA SER A 47 2.80 21.32 -15.76
C SER A 47 1.73 20.47 -15.13
N TYR A 48 2.17 19.37 -14.51
CA TYR A 48 1.28 18.36 -13.91
C TYR A 48 0.32 18.93 -12.85
N TYR A 49 0.63 20.09 -12.27
CA TYR A 49 -0.19 20.78 -11.27
C TYR A 49 -1.16 21.82 -11.87
N TYR A 50 -1.18 22.03 -13.19
CA TYR A 50 -2.19 22.89 -13.83
C TYR A 50 -3.53 22.17 -13.93
N GLY A 51 -4.64 22.89 -13.79
CA GLY A 51 -6.00 22.34 -13.80
C GLY A 51 -6.38 21.73 -15.14
N CYS A 52 -5.84 22.22 -16.25
CA CYS A 52 -6.06 21.62 -17.57
C CYS A 52 -5.24 20.35 -17.83
N TYR A 53 -4.29 19.98 -16.95
CA TYR A 53 -3.43 18.83 -17.17
C TYR A 53 -4.22 17.52 -17.27
N ASP A 54 -5.14 17.29 -16.33
CA ASP A 54 -5.91 16.05 -16.26
C ASP A 54 -6.79 15.85 -17.50
N SER A 55 -7.45 16.91 -17.99
CA SER A 55 -8.32 16.83 -19.16
C SER A 55 -7.56 16.71 -20.48
N LEU A 56 -6.35 17.28 -20.56
CA LEU A 56 -5.46 17.08 -21.70
C LEU A 56 -4.86 15.67 -21.73
N GLN A 57 -4.56 15.08 -20.57
CA GLN A 57 -4.04 13.72 -20.50
C GLN A 57 -5.14 12.66 -20.67
N TYR A 58 -6.34 12.93 -20.16
CA TYR A 58 -7.46 12.00 -20.13
C TYR A 58 -8.74 12.59 -20.77
N PRO A 59 -8.72 12.96 -22.07
CA PRO A 59 -9.86 13.61 -22.71
C PRO A 59 -11.15 12.77 -22.68
N LEU A 60 -11.04 11.43 -22.65
CA LEU A 60 -12.19 10.53 -22.52
C LEU A 60 -12.87 10.59 -21.14
N LEU A 61 -12.13 10.95 -20.08
CA LEU A 61 -12.66 11.11 -18.73
C LEU A 61 -13.19 12.53 -18.48
N PHE A 62 -12.78 13.48 -19.32
CA PHE A 62 -13.10 14.91 -19.22
C PHE A 62 -13.56 15.46 -20.59
N PRO A 63 -14.67 14.95 -21.15
CA PRO A 63 -15.10 15.28 -22.51
C PRO A 63 -15.49 16.76 -22.67
N LEU A 64 -15.79 17.46 -21.57
CA LEU A 64 -16.11 18.89 -21.57
C LEU A 64 -14.90 19.76 -21.20
N GLY A 65 -13.72 19.15 -21.06
CA GLY A 65 -12.50 19.84 -20.65
C GLY A 65 -12.55 20.33 -19.21
N GLU A 66 -13.29 19.65 -18.33
CA GLU A 66 -13.41 20.06 -16.93
C GLU A 66 -12.03 20.09 -16.26
N PRO A 67 -11.75 21.10 -15.42
CA PRO A 67 -10.45 21.20 -14.77
C PRO A 67 -10.29 20.09 -13.73
N GLY A 68 -9.11 19.49 -13.72
CA GLY A 68 -8.59 18.68 -12.63
C GLY A 68 -8.20 19.51 -11.41
N TRP A 69 -7.46 18.90 -10.49
CA TRP A 69 -6.91 19.65 -9.37
C TRP A 69 -5.89 20.69 -9.85
N HIS A 70 -6.01 21.89 -9.30
CA HIS A 70 -5.07 23.00 -9.43
C HIS A 70 -4.89 23.71 -8.08
N GLU A 71 -3.82 24.48 -7.97
CA GLU A 71 -3.54 25.24 -6.76
C GLU A 71 -4.57 26.36 -6.54
N GLY A 72 -4.88 26.67 -5.28
CA GLY A 72 -5.79 27.78 -4.94
C GLY A 72 -7.29 27.46 -4.89
N ILE A 73 -7.71 26.20 -5.12
CA ILE A 73 -9.09 25.77 -4.87
C ILE A 73 -9.44 26.04 -3.41
N LYS A 74 -10.38 26.96 -3.13
CA LYS A 74 -10.71 27.39 -1.76
C LYS A 74 -11.66 26.42 -1.07
N TRP A 75 -11.48 26.24 0.23
CA TRP A 75 -12.44 25.55 1.08
C TRP A 75 -13.67 26.44 1.33
N ILE A 76 -14.86 26.00 0.93
CA ILE A 76 -16.12 26.74 1.15
C ILE A 76 -16.88 26.06 2.30
N LYS A 77 -17.04 26.76 3.43
CA LYS A 77 -17.95 26.32 4.52
C LYS A 77 -19.39 26.63 4.12
N ASN A 78 -20.28 25.63 4.15
CA ASN A 78 -21.70 25.70 3.76
C ASN A 78 -22.60 26.69 4.53
N ASN A 79 -22.06 27.63 5.33
CA ASN A 79 -22.88 28.55 6.11
C ASN A 79 -23.19 29.88 5.40
N ASN A 80 -22.63 30.16 4.22
CA ASN A 80 -22.92 31.41 3.49
C ASN A 80 -23.06 31.15 1.98
N GLN A 81 -24.24 30.70 1.54
CA GLN A 81 -24.63 30.74 0.12
C GLN A 81 -24.58 32.16 -0.48
N GLN A 82 -24.47 33.21 0.36
CA GLN A 82 -24.32 34.60 -0.07
C GLN A 82 -22.89 35.02 -0.47
N GLN A 83 -21.87 34.16 -0.38
CA GLN A 83 -20.49 34.47 -0.82
C GLN A 83 -20.08 33.85 -2.18
N LEU A 84 -21.04 33.46 -3.01
CA LEU A 84 -20.79 33.09 -4.42
C LEU A 84 -20.31 34.29 -5.30
N SER A 85 -20.21 35.48 -4.73
CA SER A 85 -19.81 36.73 -5.39
C SER A 85 -18.40 37.25 -5.03
N SER A 86 -17.55 36.46 -4.35
CA SER A 86 -16.13 36.82 -4.23
C SER A 86 -15.35 36.31 -5.47
N PRO A 87 -14.51 37.13 -6.12
CA PRO A 87 -13.71 36.71 -7.26
C PRO A 87 -12.53 35.88 -6.76
N ALA A 88 -12.78 34.65 -6.32
CA ALA A 88 -11.76 33.63 -6.47
C ALA A 88 -11.49 33.57 -7.97
N ARG A 89 -10.32 34.05 -8.43
CA ARG A 89 -9.91 34.10 -9.84
C ARG A 89 -10.29 32.75 -10.47
N LYS A 90 -11.34 32.77 -11.29
CA LYS A 90 -12.01 31.55 -11.72
C LYS A 90 -11.15 30.92 -12.80
N ILE A 91 -10.35 29.93 -12.42
CA ILE A 91 -9.63 29.02 -13.33
C ILE A 91 -10.66 28.00 -13.87
N LEU A 92 -11.73 28.50 -14.47
CA LEU A 92 -12.71 27.70 -15.18
C LEU A 92 -12.41 27.90 -16.66
N PRO A 93 -11.97 26.84 -17.38
CA PRO A 93 -11.70 26.93 -18.82
C PRO A 93 -12.89 27.49 -19.61
N SER A 94 -14.13 27.25 -19.14
CA SER A 94 -15.37 27.77 -19.73
C SER A 94 -15.63 29.26 -19.53
N GLN A 95 -14.83 29.95 -18.71
CA GLN A 95 -15.00 31.38 -18.37
C GLN A 95 -13.81 32.25 -18.79
N LEU A 96 -12.79 31.65 -19.42
CA LEU A 96 -11.58 32.32 -19.87
C LEU A 96 -11.58 32.42 -21.40
N LEU A 97 -11.11 33.54 -21.94
CA LEU A 97 -11.21 33.84 -23.37
C LEU A 97 -10.10 33.16 -24.17
N THR A 98 -8.96 32.86 -23.54
CA THR A 98 -7.81 32.23 -24.20
C THR A 98 -7.08 31.22 -23.30
N ALA A 99 -6.42 30.24 -23.94
CA ALA A 99 -5.50 29.32 -23.25
C ALA A 99 -4.32 30.05 -22.59
N GLU A 100 -3.96 31.24 -23.08
CA GLU A 100 -2.92 32.08 -22.49
C GLU A 100 -3.30 32.63 -21.13
N GLU A 101 -4.50 33.21 -21.03
CA GLU A 101 -5.03 33.72 -19.76
C GLU A 101 -5.16 32.62 -18.73
N LEU A 102 -5.57 31.41 -19.14
CA LEU A 102 -5.65 30.25 -18.26
C LEU A 102 -4.28 29.90 -17.65
N LEU A 103 -3.25 29.74 -18.49
CA LEU A 103 -1.91 29.37 -18.03
C LEU A 103 -1.26 30.47 -17.18
N THR A 104 -1.49 31.75 -17.52
CA THR A 104 -1.00 32.87 -16.72
C THR A 104 -1.69 32.92 -15.36
N ASN A 105 -2.99 32.64 -15.28
CA ASN A 105 -3.72 32.58 -14.02
C ASN A 105 -3.23 31.44 -13.12
N GLU A 106 -2.99 30.25 -13.68
CA GLU A 106 -2.44 29.09 -12.96
C GLU A 106 -1.07 29.42 -12.33
N GLU A 107 -0.15 30.00 -13.10
CA GLU A 107 1.18 30.36 -12.60
C GLU A 107 1.11 31.48 -11.55
N THR A 108 0.18 32.42 -11.71
CA THR A 108 -0.04 33.49 -10.73
C THR A 108 -0.54 32.95 -9.40
N VAL A 109 -1.41 31.93 -9.41
CA VAL A 109 -1.93 31.33 -8.18
C VAL A 109 -0.85 30.52 -7.46
N ARG A 110 0.00 29.83 -8.19
CA ARG A 110 1.15 29.09 -7.65
C ARG A 110 2.18 29.99 -6.96
N THR A 111 2.52 31.11 -7.61
CA THR A 111 3.52 32.06 -7.10
C THR A 111 2.97 32.98 -6.02
N ALA A 112 1.64 33.04 -5.86
CA ALA A 112 1.02 33.83 -4.82
C ALA A 112 1.39 33.30 -3.42
N LYS A 113 1.64 34.23 -2.49
CA LYS A 113 1.82 33.85 -1.08
C LYS A 113 0.55 33.17 -0.57
N PRO A 114 0.66 32.07 0.19
CA PRO A 114 -0.51 31.40 0.75
C PRO A 114 -1.33 32.38 1.57
N GLY A 115 -2.59 32.57 1.17
CA GLY A 115 -3.54 33.41 1.88
C GLY A 115 -3.99 32.81 3.20
N ARG A 116 -4.78 33.57 3.98
CA ARG A 116 -5.36 33.08 5.25
C ARG A 116 -6.43 31.99 5.06
N THR A 117 -7.01 31.88 3.87
CA THR A 117 -8.07 30.90 3.58
C THR A 117 -7.47 29.54 3.22
N PRO A 118 -7.88 28.44 3.88
CA PRO A 118 -7.41 27.11 3.55
C PRO A 118 -7.83 26.72 2.12
N THR A 119 -6.90 26.07 1.42
CA THR A 119 -7.10 25.52 0.08
C THR A 119 -7.23 24.00 0.13
N ILE A 120 -7.87 23.41 -0.89
CA ILE A 120 -8.04 21.97 -1.04
C ILE A 120 -6.75 21.39 -1.61
N SER A 121 -6.15 20.43 -0.90
CA SER A 121 -4.97 19.71 -1.39
C SER A 121 -5.33 18.76 -2.54
N ALA A 122 -4.34 18.44 -3.39
CA ALA A 122 -4.52 17.47 -4.49
C ALA A 122 -5.09 16.14 -3.98
N ARG A 123 -4.58 15.66 -2.85
CA ARG A 123 -5.06 14.43 -2.21
C ARG A 123 -6.54 14.51 -1.84
N GLU A 124 -6.99 15.60 -1.23
CA GLU A 124 -8.39 15.78 -0.84
C GLU A 124 -9.31 15.86 -2.06
N PHE A 125 -8.89 16.58 -3.10
CA PHE A 125 -9.63 16.69 -4.35
C PHE A 125 -9.82 15.33 -5.00
N TYR A 126 -8.75 14.55 -5.20
CA TYR A 126 -8.87 13.23 -5.83
C TYR A 126 -9.57 12.22 -4.93
N ALA A 127 -9.35 12.26 -3.61
CA ALA A 127 -10.10 11.42 -2.67
C ALA A 127 -11.61 11.71 -2.73
N TYR A 128 -12.01 12.96 -2.99
CA TYR A 128 -13.40 13.34 -3.25
C TYR A 128 -13.89 12.87 -4.62
N ARG A 129 -13.07 12.94 -5.67
CA ARG A 129 -13.43 12.48 -7.03
C ARG A 129 -13.66 10.96 -7.09
N PHE A 130 -12.94 10.18 -6.29
CA PHE A 130 -13.10 8.72 -6.23
C PHE A 130 -14.25 8.24 -5.33
N GLN A 131 -15.00 9.14 -4.69
CA GLN A 131 -16.17 8.74 -3.91
C GLN A 131 -17.32 8.26 -4.83
N ILE A 132 -17.91 7.14 -4.43
CA ILE A 132 -19.16 6.63 -4.98
C ILE A 132 -20.31 7.46 -4.39
N ARG A 133 -21.22 7.94 -5.24
CA ARG A 133 -22.42 8.66 -4.82
C ARG A 133 -23.65 7.97 -5.43
N PRO A 134 -24.75 7.78 -4.66
CA PRO A 134 -25.93 7.07 -5.14
C PRO A 134 -26.56 7.69 -6.39
N ASP A 135 -26.58 9.02 -6.47
CA ASP A 135 -27.34 9.75 -7.49
C ASP A 135 -26.49 10.20 -8.70
N THR A 136 -25.24 9.73 -8.82
CA THR A 136 -24.37 10.12 -9.95
C THR A 136 -23.65 8.93 -10.56
N ASP A 137 -23.91 8.67 -11.84
CA ASP A 137 -23.09 7.76 -12.65
C ASP A 137 -21.72 8.41 -12.90
N SER A 138 -20.70 7.86 -12.25
CA SER A 138 -19.33 8.33 -12.39
C SER A 138 -18.65 7.61 -13.54
N ILE A 139 -18.55 8.28 -14.69
CA ILE A 139 -17.77 7.81 -15.85
C ILE A 139 -16.35 7.42 -15.42
N LEU A 140 -15.76 8.21 -14.52
CA LEU A 140 -14.44 7.94 -13.96
C LEU A 140 -14.38 6.54 -13.32
N LEU A 141 -15.31 6.21 -12.42
CA LEU A 141 -15.29 4.93 -11.69
C LEU A 141 -15.64 3.73 -12.57
N GLN A 142 -16.39 3.94 -13.67
CA GLN A 142 -16.81 2.89 -14.60
C GLN A 142 -15.80 2.67 -15.75
N SER A 143 -14.72 3.46 -15.83
CA SER A 143 -13.76 3.42 -16.93
C SER A 143 -12.73 2.25 -16.88
N GLY A 144 -12.89 1.33 -15.95
CA GLY A 144 -12.17 0.06 -15.89
C GLY A 144 -10.64 0.20 -15.78
N ARG A 145 -9.89 -0.28 -16.78
CA ARG A 145 -8.42 -0.14 -16.81
C ARG A 145 -7.98 1.32 -16.89
N LEU A 146 -8.79 2.20 -17.48
CA LEU A 146 -8.49 3.63 -17.53
C LEU A 146 -8.57 4.25 -16.13
N LEU A 147 -9.52 3.83 -15.30
CA LEU A 147 -9.58 4.21 -13.88
C LEU A 147 -8.29 3.80 -13.14
N GLN A 148 -7.83 2.57 -13.34
CA GLN A 148 -6.61 2.07 -12.70
C GLN A 148 -5.40 2.95 -13.05
N GLN A 149 -5.24 3.30 -14.32
CA GLN A 149 -4.17 4.18 -14.79
C GLN A 149 -4.33 5.59 -14.19
N PHE A 150 -5.53 6.16 -14.25
CA PHE A 150 -5.81 7.48 -13.70
C PHE A 150 -5.50 7.54 -12.19
N ILE A 151 -5.91 6.54 -11.40
CA ILE A 151 -5.59 6.46 -9.96
C ILE A 151 -4.08 6.49 -9.72
N VAL A 152 -3.32 5.71 -10.47
CA VAL A 152 -1.86 5.64 -10.33
C VAL A 152 -1.22 6.98 -10.69
N ASP A 153 -1.63 7.60 -11.79
CA ASP A 153 -1.10 8.90 -12.21
C ASP A 153 -1.46 10.01 -11.23
N MET A 154 -2.69 10.03 -10.69
CA MET A 154 -3.09 11.02 -9.69
C MET A 154 -2.34 10.82 -8.38
N TYR A 155 -2.08 9.57 -7.97
CA TYR A 155 -1.21 9.31 -6.82
C TYR A 155 0.22 9.80 -7.07
N VAL A 156 0.78 9.53 -8.25
CA VAL A 156 2.10 10.02 -8.62
C VAL A 156 2.13 11.55 -8.57
N LYS A 157 1.16 12.24 -9.19
CA LYS A 157 0.99 13.71 -9.10
C LYS A 157 0.99 14.21 -7.66
N ILE A 158 0.23 13.59 -6.77
CA ILE A 158 0.20 13.94 -5.34
C ILE A 158 1.58 13.72 -4.69
N GLU A 159 2.24 12.61 -4.99
CA GLU A 159 3.53 12.26 -4.39
C GLU A 159 4.66 13.17 -4.90
N THR A 160 4.70 13.47 -6.19
CA THR A 160 5.63 14.45 -6.80
C THR A 160 5.45 15.80 -6.14
N SER A 161 4.21 16.28 -6.00
CA SER A 161 3.91 17.56 -5.34
C SER A 161 4.47 17.61 -3.91
N ARG A 162 4.38 16.48 -3.18
CA ARG A 162 4.94 16.37 -1.83
C ARG A 162 6.47 16.35 -1.84
N LEU A 163 7.10 15.66 -2.79
CA LEU A 163 8.56 15.63 -2.91
C LEU A 163 9.11 17.01 -3.28
N ASP A 164 8.47 17.71 -4.22
CA ASP A 164 8.84 19.08 -4.62
C ASP A 164 8.84 20.05 -3.43
N TYR A 165 7.89 19.89 -2.49
CA TYR A 165 7.90 20.66 -1.24
C TYR A 165 9.21 20.45 -0.45
N PHE A 166 9.70 19.21 -0.35
CA PHE A 166 10.95 18.91 0.37
C PHE A 166 12.20 19.30 -0.44
N ILE A 167 12.18 19.18 -1.77
CA ILE A 167 13.27 19.64 -2.66
C ILE A 167 13.47 21.16 -2.46
N ASN A 168 12.39 21.93 -2.47
CA ASN A 168 12.45 23.39 -2.40
C ASN A 168 12.76 23.94 -0.99
N ARG A 169 12.71 23.10 0.06
CA ARG A 169 12.93 23.51 1.47
C ARG A 169 14.13 22.84 2.13
N GLN A 170 15.09 22.36 1.34
CA GLN A 170 16.28 21.67 1.87
C GLN A 170 17.06 22.49 2.91
N ARG A 171 17.08 23.82 2.83
CA ARG A 171 17.76 24.68 3.83
C ARG A 171 17.12 24.57 5.22
N GLU A 172 15.79 24.62 5.29
CA GLU A 172 15.01 24.48 6.54
C GLU A 172 15.17 23.07 7.12
N ILE A 173 14.97 22.05 6.27
CA ILE A 173 15.06 20.64 6.66
C ILE A 173 16.44 20.30 7.22
N ARG A 174 17.50 20.78 6.56
CA ARG A 174 18.87 20.57 7.03
C ARG A 174 19.10 21.25 8.37
N ALA A 175 18.65 22.49 8.56
CA ALA A 175 18.81 23.19 9.84
C ALA A 175 18.16 22.41 10.98
N ASP A 176 16.93 21.93 10.80
CA ASP A 176 16.22 21.11 11.80
C ASP A 176 16.97 19.79 12.12
N LEU A 177 17.52 19.13 11.10
CA LEU A 177 18.33 17.91 11.28
C LEU A 177 19.69 18.19 11.93
N TYR A 178 20.35 19.30 11.59
CA TYR A 178 21.66 19.67 12.13
C TYR A 178 21.58 20.28 13.54
N GLN A 179 20.42 20.77 13.99
CA GLN A 179 20.21 21.05 15.43
C GLN A 179 20.31 19.76 16.28
N GLY A 180 20.13 18.58 15.67
CA GLY A 180 20.35 17.26 16.25
C GLY A 180 21.60 16.56 15.72
N ILE A 181 22.80 17.06 16.07
CA ILE A 181 24.13 16.54 15.66
C ILE A 181 24.39 15.13 16.21
N VAL A 182 23.70 14.11 15.69
CA VAL A 182 23.93 12.70 16.01
C VAL A 182 23.96 11.83 14.74
N ASP A 183 23.26 12.22 13.67
CA ASP A 183 23.17 11.39 12.47
C ASP A 183 24.46 11.36 11.62
N SER A 184 25.22 12.46 11.56
CA SER A 184 26.45 12.57 10.76
C SER A 184 27.60 11.71 11.30
N VAL A 185 27.65 11.51 12.63
CA VAL A 185 28.72 10.73 13.29
C VAL A 185 28.42 9.22 13.19
N SER A 186 27.14 8.84 13.15
CA SER A 186 26.73 7.42 13.18
C SER A 186 27.10 6.60 11.92
N HIS A 187 27.47 7.24 10.80
CA HIS A 187 27.87 6.55 9.56
C HIS A 187 29.38 6.61 9.28
N GLY A 188 30.20 7.12 10.21
CA GLY A 188 31.66 7.13 10.05
C GLY A 188 32.17 8.01 8.90
N GLU A 189 31.42 9.03 8.48
CA GLU A 189 31.85 9.91 7.40
C GLU A 189 32.90 10.92 7.88
N THR A 190 34.14 10.74 7.41
CA THR A 190 35.31 11.59 7.72
C THR A 190 35.55 12.70 6.69
N SER A 191 34.67 12.88 5.69
CA SER A 191 34.89 13.81 4.58
C SER A 191 33.93 15.00 4.58
N GLY A 192 34.46 16.18 4.90
CA GLY A 192 33.70 17.44 4.99
C GLY A 192 33.13 17.98 3.67
N SER A 193 33.56 17.45 2.51
CA SER A 193 33.10 17.90 1.18
C SER A 193 31.66 17.50 0.84
N LYS A 194 31.05 16.57 1.60
CA LYS A 194 29.68 16.08 1.36
C LYS A 194 28.60 16.78 2.20
N ILE A 195 28.98 17.66 3.12
CA ILE A 195 28.08 18.24 4.13
C ILE A 195 27.12 19.30 3.53
N GLY A 196 27.42 19.82 2.32
CA GLY A 196 26.63 20.87 1.66
C GLY A 196 25.72 20.43 0.49
N THR A 197 25.93 19.26 -0.11
CA THR A 197 25.27 18.83 -1.36
C THR A 197 24.15 17.81 -1.17
N ARG A 198 23.91 17.34 0.06
CA ARG A 198 22.93 16.27 0.34
C ARG A 198 21.48 16.75 0.27
N ILE A 199 20.64 16.08 -0.52
CA ILE A 199 19.19 16.23 -0.47
C ILE A 199 18.63 15.19 0.51
N VAL A 200 17.95 15.66 1.55
CA VAL A 200 17.45 14.85 2.67
C VAL A 200 15.94 14.73 2.60
N LEU A 201 15.43 13.50 2.76
CA LEU A 201 14.00 13.21 2.85
C LEU A 201 13.65 12.92 4.32
N PRO A 202 12.98 13.83 5.04
CA PRO A 202 12.77 13.69 6.48
C PRO A 202 11.86 12.52 6.86
N ALA A 203 11.90 12.10 8.13
CA ALA A 203 11.04 11.04 8.67
C ALA A 203 9.54 11.38 8.67
N THR A 204 9.18 12.64 8.43
CA THR A 204 7.79 13.08 8.23
C THR A 204 7.25 12.65 6.85
N PHE A 205 8.12 12.31 5.90
CA PHE A 205 7.71 11.75 4.62
C PHE A 205 7.40 10.26 4.76
N THR A 206 6.11 9.92 4.82
CA THR A 206 5.64 8.54 4.94
C THR A 206 6.14 7.65 3.80
N GLY A 207 6.72 6.49 4.15
CA GLY A 207 7.29 5.54 3.20
C GLY A 207 8.74 5.82 2.82
N GLY A 208 9.27 7.01 3.15
CA GLY A 208 10.66 7.37 2.92
C GLY A 208 11.62 6.58 3.82
N PRO A 209 12.91 6.44 3.46
CA PRO A 209 13.86 5.61 4.20
C PRO A 209 13.92 5.92 5.71
N ARG A 210 13.83 7.21 6.07
CA ARG A 210 13.85 7.67 7.46
C ARG A 210 12.55 7.36 8.22
N ASP A 211 11.38 7.46 7.59
CA ASP A 211 10.10 7.02 8.19
C ASP A 211 10.14 5.51 8.45
N MET A 212 10.62 4.74 7.49
CA MET A 212 10.74 3.28 7.63
C MET A 212 11.70 2.90 8.77
N ARG A 213 12.84 3.59 8.87
CA ARG A 213 13.78 3.43 9.99
C ARG A 213 13.17 3.83 11.32
N LYS A 214 12.44 4.95 11.38
CA LYS A 214 11.75 5.40 12.60
C LYS A 214 10.74 4.36 13.07
N ARG A 215 9.87 3.87 12.18
CA ARG A 215 8.88 2.83 12.51
C ARG A 215 9.51 1.54 13.03
N TYR A 216 10.70 1.20 12.55
CA TYR A 216 11.47 0.07 13.08
C TYR A 216 11.94 0.30 14.50
N LEU A 217 12.57 1.45 14.75
CA LEU A 217 13.01 1.80 16.09
C LEU A 217 11.80 1.84 17.04
N ASP A 218 10.68 2.41 16.63
CA ASP A 218 9.45 2.47 17.44
C ASP A 218 8.97 1.07 17.87
N ALA A 219 8.92 0.07 16.97
CA ALA A 219 8.54 -1.27 17.41
C ALA A 219 9.63 -2.03 18.14
N MET A 220 10.91 -1.77 17.87
CA MET A 220 11.99 -2.28 18.73
C MET A 220 11.80 -1.76 20.16
N THR A 221 11.44 -0.49 20.32
CA THR A 221 11.10 0.11 21.63
C THR A 221 9.87 -0.55 22.25
N LEU A 222 8.82 -0.86 21.47
CA LEU A 222 7.67 -1.62 21.97
C LEU A 222 8.09 -3.01 22.48
N VAL A 223 8.94 -3.72 21.74
CA VAL A 223 9.43 -5.05 22.14
C VAL A 223 10.36 -4.98 23.35
N GLN A 224 11.21 -3.96 23.44
CA GLN A 224 12.05 -3.72 24.62
C GLN A 224 11.20 -3.41 25.86
N LYS A 225 10.11 -2.66 25.70
CA LYS A 225 9.25 -2.23 26.81
C LYS A 225 8.27 -3.32 27.27
N TYR A 226 7.66 -4.05 26.34
CA TYR A 226 6.56 -4.98 26.62
C TYR A 226 6.92 -6.46 26.40
N GLY A 227 8.16 -6.74 25.99
CA GLY A 227 8.64 -8.08 25.68
C GLY A 227 8.37 -8.49 24.23
N LYS A 228 8.73 -9.74 23.91
CA LYS A 228 8.52 -10.32 22.57
C LYS A 228 7.02 -10.34 22.21
N PRO A 229 6.67 -10.25 20.91
CA PRO A 229 5.31 -10.52 20.46
C PRO A 229 4.89 -11.94 20.78
N ASP A 230 3.60 -12.12 21.04
CA ASP A 230 2.98 -13.40 21.38
C ASP A 230 2.28 -14.02 20.17
N LEU A 231 1.71 -13.20 19.29
CA LEU A 231 0.98 -13.64 18.10
C LEU A 231 1.45 -12.89 16.86
N PHE A 232 1.57 -13.62 15.76
CA PHE A 232 1.72 -13.09 14.42
C PHE A 232 0.46 -13.43 13.62
N LEU A 233 -0.26 -12.40 13.20
CA LEU A 233 -1.48 -12.52 12.43
C LEU A 233 -1.26 -11.95 11.04
N THR A 234 -1.77 -12.65 10.02
CA THR A 234 -1.89 -12.08 8.68
C THR A 234 -3.29 -12.20 8.14
N MET A 235 -3.73 -11.21 7.35
CA MET A 235 -5.04 -11.23 6.68
C MET A 235 -4.88 -10.77 5.24
N THR A 236 -5.39 -11.56 4.30
CA THR A 236 -5.43 -11.24 2.86
C THR A 236 -6.79 -10.73 2.45
N CYS A 237 -6.84 -9.67 1.63
CA CYS A 237 -8.08 -9.21 1.03
C CYS A 237 -8.76 -10.31 0.22
N ASN A 238 -10.06 -10.52 0.43
CA ASN A 238 -10.87 -11.41 -0.42
C ASN A 238 -11.66 -10.57 -1.44
N PRO A 239 -11.33 -10.64 -2.75
CA PRO A 239 -12.07 -9.91 -3.78
C PRO A 239 -13.52 -10.38 -3.96
N ASN A 240 -13.89 -11.52 -3.37
CA ASN A 240 -15.25 -12.07 -3.42
C ASN A 240 -16.12 -11.72 -2.22
N TRP A 241 -15.68 -10.80 -1.35
CA TRP A 241 -16.51 -10.34 -0.25
C TRP A 241 -17.86 -9.81 -0.75
N PRO A 242 -18.97 -10.13 -0.06
CA PRO A 242 -20.30 -9.71 -0.48
C PRO A 242 -20.43 -8.20 -0.57
N GLU A 243 -19.72 -7.44 0.28
CA GLU A 243 -19.70 -5.97 0.24
C GLU A 243 -19.05 -5.43 -1.05
N ILE A 244 -18.07 -6.14 -1.62
CA ILE A 244 -17.51 -5.77 -2.93
C ILE A 244 -18.51 -6.15 -4.01
N ARG A 245 -19.03 -7.38 -3.97
CA ARG A 245 -19.93 -7.91 -5.02
C ARG A 245 -21.25 -7.15 -5.11
N ALA A 246 -21.78 -6.66 -4.00
CA ALA A 246 -23.03 -5.89 -3.94
C ALA A 246 -22.89 -4.51 -4.62
N GLU A 247 -21.70 -3.92 -4.59
CA GLU A 247 -21.41 -2.59 -5.16
C GLU A 247 -20.92 -2.64 -6.61
N LEU A 248 -20.72 -3.83 -7.17
CA LEU A 248 -20.32 -4.00 -8.57
C LEU A 248 -21.55 -4.01 -9.48
N GLN A 249 -21.47 -3.24 -10.56
CA GLN A 249 -22.43 -3.34 -11.65
C GLN A 249 -22.25 -4.65 -12.42
N ARG A 250 -23.29 -5.11 -13.13
CA ARG A 250 -23.31 -6.43 -13.82
C ARG A 250 -22.15 -6.67 -14.79
N HIS A 251 -21.60 -5.60 -15.36
CA HIS A 251 -20.50 -5.65 -16.34
C HIS A 251 -19.12 -5.33 -15.73
N GLU A 252 -19.05 -4.97 -14.44
CA GLU A 252 -17.80 -4.62 -13.78
C GLU A 252 -17.07 -5.86 -13.27
N GLU A 253 -15.75 -5.86 -13.43
CA GLU A 253 -14.87 -6.86 -12.85
C GLU A 253 -14.24 -6.30 -11.56
N VAL A 254 -14.04 -7.15 -10.55
CA VAL A 254 -13.46 -6.73 -9.26
C VAL A 254 -12.11 -6.05 -9.45
N GLN A 255 -11.22 -6.60 -10.31
CA GLN A 255 -9.90 -6.01 -10.57
C GLN A 255 -9.96 -4.57 -11.11
N ASN A 256 -11.07 -4.18 -11.72
CA ASN A 256 -11.28 -2.86 -12.30
C ASN A 256 -11.82 -1.83 -11.29
N ARG A 257 -12.11 -2.26 -10.05
CA ARG A 257 -12.60 -1.40 -8.96
C ARG A 257 -11.65 -1.40 -7.76
N PRO A 258 -10.41 -0.92 -7.92
CA PRO A 258 -9.44 -0.84 -6.83
C PRO A 258 -9.93 0.05 -5.68
N ASP A 259 -10.79 1.04 -5.97
CA ASP A 259 -11.44 1.90 -4.98
C ASP A 259 -12.31 1.09 -4.00
N LEU A 260 -13.11 0.14 -4.50
CA LEU A 260 -13.93 -0.75 -3.68
C LEU A 260 -13.07 -1.72 -2.88
N ILE A 261 -12.13 -2.40 -3.54
CA ILE A 261 -11.24 -3.38 -2.91
C ILE A 261 -10.53 -2.75 -1.70
N SER A 262 -9.88 -1.59 -1.90
CA SER A 262 -9.13 -0.94 -0.83
C SER A 262 -10.03 -0.39 0.28
N ARG A 263 -11.24 0.10 -0.02
CA ARG A 263 -12.21 0.57 0.99
C ARG A 263 -12.76 -0.57 1.84
N VAL A 264 -13.19 -1.66 1.21
CA VAL A 264 -13.72 -2.83 1.92
C VAL A 264 -12.62 -3.49 2.74
N PHE A 265 -11.41 -3.67 2.18
CA PHE A 265 -10.27 -4.19 2.93
C PHE A 265 -9.94 -3.33 4.16
N ARG A 266 -9.92 -2.00 4.01
CA ARG A 266 -9.73 -1.09 5.16
C ARG A 266 -10.79 -1.32 6.23
N SER A 267 -12.05 -1.41 5.84
CA SER A 267 -13.16 -1.59 6.76
C SER A 267 -13.08 -2.94 7.49
N LYS A 268 -12.76 -4.02 6.77
CA LYS A 268 -12.53 -5.35 7.35
C LYS A 268 -11.33 -5.36 8.29
N PHE A 269 -10.25 -4.66 7.95
CA PHE A 269 -9.08 -4.55 8.82
C PHE A 269 -9.37 -3.76 10.11
N GLU A 270 -10.11 -2.66 10.03
CA GLU A 270 -10.52 -1.92 11.24
C GLU A 270 -11.47 -2.75 12.13
N TYR A 271 -12.31 -3.58 11.50
CA TYR A 271 -13.15 -4.50 12.25
C TYR A 271 -12.34 -5.61 12.93
N LEU A 272 -11.36 -6.20 12.23
CA LEU A 272 -10.42 -7.15 12.80
C LEU A 272 -9.67 -6.56 14.01
N ARG A 273 -9.18 -5.31 13.88
CA ARG A 273 -8.55 -4.59 14.99
C ARG A 273 -9.49 -4.41 16.18
N THR A 274 -10.78 -4.18 15.93
CA THR A 274 -11.78 -4.07 16.99
C THR A 274 -11.94 -5.39 17.73
N GLU A 275 -12.06 -6.52 17.03
CA GLU A 275 -12.15 -7.84 17.68
C GLU A 275 -10.89 -8.16 18.49
N VAL A 276 -9.71 -7.95 17.90
CA VAL A 276 -8.43 -8.33 18.51
C VAL A 276 -8.05 -7.41 19.67
N ILE A 277 -8.22 -6.09 19.53
CA ILE A 277 -7.69 -5.11 20.48
C ILE A 277 -8.77 -4.63 21.45
N LYS A 278 -9.96 -4.27 20.96
CA LYS A 278 -11.00 -3.65 21.80
C LYS A 278 -11.86 -4.67 22.50
N LYS A 279 -12.21 -5.76 21.81
CA LYS A 279 -12.94 -6.89 22.40
C LYS A 279 -12.02 -7.94 23.02
N GLU A 280 -10.70 -7.72 22.93
CA GLU A 280 -9.68 -8.52 23.59
C GLU A 280 -9.82 -10.02 23.28
N LEU A 281 -10.04 -10.38 22.01
CA LEU A 281 -10.26 -11.78 21.58
C LEU A 281 -9.21 -12.77 22.13
N PHE A 282 -7.94 -12.34 22.19
CA PHE A 282 -6.82 -13.14 22.71
C PHE A 282 -6.41 -12.74 24.13
N GLY A 283 -7.19 -11.86 24.78
CA GLY A 283 -6.87 -11.17 26.02
C GLY A 283 -6.37 -9.73 25.80
N PRO A 284 -6.16 -8.98 26.89
CA PRO A 284 -5.72 -7.60 26.85
C PRO A 284 -4.40 -7.39 26.12
N VAL A 285 -4.41 -6.49 25.13
CA VAL A 285 -3.23 -6.14 24.32
C VAL A 285 -2.43 -5.03 25.01
N ALA A 286 -1.12 -5.25 25.21
CA ALA A 286 -0.18 -4.25 25.72
C ALA A 286 0.35 -3.34 24.60
N ALA A 287 0.69 -3.93 23.45
CA ALA A 287 1.19 -3.23 22.29
C ALA A 287 0.94 -4.05 21.02
N TYR A 288 0.90 -3.39 19.87
CA TYR A 288 0.83 -4.05 18.57
C TYR A 288 1.51 -3.19 17.50
N THR A 289 1.96 -3.82 16.43
CA THR A 289 2.46 -3.15 15.23
C THR A 289 1.95 -3.89 14.00
N PHE A 290 1.74 -3.18 12.89
CA PHE A 290 1.30 -3.80 11.65
C PHE A 290 1.87 -3.12 10.41
N ALA A 291 1.94 -3.88 9.32
CA ALA A 291 2.35 -3.42 8.01
C ALA A 291 1.36 -3.93 6.96
N ILE A 292 0.94 -3.05 6.04
CA ILE A 292 0.11 -3.42 4.92
C ILE A 292 0.99 -3.49 3.68
N GLU A 293 1.06 -4.65 3.06
CA GLU A 293 1.75 -4.91 1.80
C GLU A 293 0.72 -5.06 0.68
N PHE A 294 0.99 -4.45 -0.46
CA PHE A 294 0.26 -4.69 -1.69
C PHE A 294 1.10 -5.64 -2.55
N GLN A 295 0.74 -6.92 -2.55
CA GLN A 295 1.48 -7.92 -3.32
C GLN A 295 1.39 -7.59 -4.83
N LYS A 296 2.35 -8.03 -5.65
CA LYS A 296 2.37 -7.82 -7.12
C LYS A 296 1.06 -8.22 -7.85
N ARG A 297 0.20 -9.02 -7.21
CA ARG A 297 -1.12 -9.43 -7.71
C ARG A 297 -2.27 -8.48 -7.31
N GLY A 298 -1.97 -7.34 -6.68
CA GLY A 298 -2.91 -6.26 -6.37
C GLY A 298 -3.72 -6.40 -5.08
N LEU A 299 -3.76 -7.57 -4.44
CA LEU A 299 -4.51 -7.73 -3.19
C LEU A 299 -3.70 -7.21 -2.00
N ALA A 300 -4.36 -6.39 -1.19
CA ALA A 300 -3.81 -5.92 0.07
C ALA A 300 -3.69 -7.07 1.06
N HIS A 301 -2.58 -7.08 1.79
CA HIS A 301 -2.28 -8.06 2.82
C HIS A 301 -1.76 -7.32 4.04
N VAL A 302 -2.24 -7.67 5.22
CA VAL A 302 -1.72 -7.11 6.48
C VAL A 302 -0.92 -8.16 7.23
N HIS A 303 0.20 -7.73 7.79
CA HIS A 303 0.97 -8.45 8.79
C HIS A 303 0.87 -7.69 10.11
N MET A 304 0.50 -8.36 11.19
CA MET A 304 0.28 -7.75 12.49
C MET A 304 0.98 -8.58 13.58
N LEU A 305 1.75 -7.91 14.42
CA LEU A 305 2.34 -8.48 15.64
C LEU A 305 1.58 -7.95 16.85
N ILE A 306 1.25 -8.85 17.77
CA ILE A 306 0.47 -8.56 18.97
C ILE A 306 1.30 -8.94 20.19
N ILE A 307 1.42 -8.03 21.14
CA ILE A 307 2.02 -8.24 22.46
C ILE A 307 0.90 -8.14 23.49
N LEU A 308 0.58 -9.25 24.16
CA LEU A 308 -0.41 -9.35 25.21
C LEU A 308 0.15 -8.84 26.54
N LYS A 309 -0.72 -8.38 27.45
CA LYS A 309 -0.32 -7.94 28.80
C LYS A 309 0.22 -9.12 29.62
N GLN A 310 1.02 -8.80 30.62
CA GLN A 310 1.50 -9.79 31.59
C GLN A 310 0.31 -10.50 32.25
N GLY A 311 0.39 -11.82 32.39
CA GLY A 311 -0.71 -12.67 32.88
C GLY A 311 -1.62 -13.24 31.78
N TYR A 312 -1.60 -12.66 30.57
CA TYR A 312 -2.38 -13.14 29.41
C TYR A 312 -1.50 -13.73 28.31
N LYS A 313 -0.23 -14.02 28.63
CA LYS A 313 0.72 -14.64 27.72
C LYS A 313 0.28 -16.07 27.39
N ILE A 314 0.37 -16.45 26.11
CA ILE A 314 0.02 -17.77 25.61
C ILE A 314 1.25 -18.67 25.76
N ASN A 315 1.29 -19.45 26.84
CA ASN A 315 2.47 -20.26 27.20
C ASN A 315 2.17 -21.76 27.36
N THR A 316 0.90 -22.15 27.31
CA THR A 316 0.45 -23.53 27.50
C THR A 316 -0.17 -24.08 26.22
N ILE A 317 -0.14 -25.39 26.05
CA ILE A 317 -0.68 -26.06 24.87
C ILE A 317 -2.19 -25.81 24.78
N GLU A 318 -2.89 -25.85 25.91
CA GLU A 318 -4.33 -25.64 26.01
C GLU A 318 -4.72 -24.23 25.55
N GLN A 319 -3.93 -23.21 25.92
CA GLN A 319 -4.16 -21.84 25.45
C GLN A 319 -3.90 -21.70 23.94
N ILE A 320 -2.90 -22.40 23.40
CA ILE A 320 -2.62 -22.38 21.95
C ILE A 320 -3.80 -23.01 21.21
N ASP A 321 -4.21 -24.22 21.59
CA ASP A 321 -5.27 -24.97 20.93
C ASP A 321 -6.65 -24.32 21.10
N ALA A 322 -6.84 -23.50 22.15
CA ALA A 322 -8.05 -22.68 22.32
C ALA A 322 -8.19 -21.59 21.25
N PHE A 323 -7.09 -21.09 20.70
CA PHE A 323 -7.09 -19.98 19.74
C PHE A 323 -6.68 -20.37 18.33
N ILE A 324 -5.89 -21.43 18.15
CA ILE A 324 -5.27 -21.77 16.87
C ILE A 324 -5.54 -23.24 16.57
N SER A 325 -6.05 -23.49 15.36
CA SER A 325 -6.19 -24.83 14.81
C SER A 325 -5.41 -24.94 13.51
N ALA A 326 -4.90 -26.14 13.23
CA ALA A 326 -4.30 -26.50 11.95
C ALA A 326 -4.95 -27.77 11.36
N GLU A 327 -6.23 -27.99 11.66
CA GLU A 327 -7.01 -29.14 11.22
C GLU A 327 -8.22 -28.73 10.38
N ILE A 328 -8.65 -29.62 9.48
CA ILE A 328 -9.93 -29.53 8.78
C ILE A 328 -11.02 -29.91 9.79
N PRO A 329 -11.96 -29.00 10.13
CA PRO A 329 -13.06 -29.30 11.04
C PRO A 329 -14.00 -30.34 10.44
N ASP A 330 -14.63 -31.17 11.28
CA ASP A 330 -15.63 -32.13 10.80
C ASP A 330 -16.80 -31.40 10.09
N LYS A 331 -17.08 -31.83 8.86
CA LYS A 331 -18.11 -31.21 8.01
C LYS A 331 -19.53 -31.31 8.58
N ASN A 332 -19.85 -32.37 9.33
CA ASN A 332 -21.19 -32.57 9.88
C ASN A 332 -21.40 -31.74 11.15
N GLN A 333 -20.35 -31.55 11.96
CA GLN A 333 -20.42 -30.77 13.19
C GLN A 333 -20.27 -29.26 12.94
N HIS A 334 -19.35 -28.88 12.04
CA HIS A 334 -19.01 -27.49 11.78
C HIS A 334 -19.00 -27.16 10.28
N PRO A 335 -20.15 -27.27 9.58
CA PRO A 335 -20.21 -27.16 8.12
C PRO A 335 -19.70 -25.82 7.59
N HIS A 336 -20.00 -24.71 8.29
CA HIS A 336 -19.54 -23.39 7.89
C HIS A 336 -18.02 -23.24 8.03
N LEU A 337 -17.45 -23.60 9.18
CA LEU A 337 -16.01 -23.49 9.40
C LEU A 337 -15.24 -24.43 8.47
N HIS A 338 -15.73 -25.67 8.27
CA HIS A 338 -15.17 -26.60 7.30
C HIS A 338 -15.11 -25.94 5.91
N ALA A 339 -16.22 -25.36 5.44
CA ALA A 339 -16.24 -24.67 4.14
C ALA A 339 -15.21 -23.52 4.07
N MET A 340 -15.05 -22.74 5.14
CA MET A 340 -14.06 -21.65 5.19
C MET A 340 -12.62 -22.16 5.18
N VAL A 341 -12.31 -23.24 5.92
CA VAL A 341 -10.97 -23.84 5.97
C VAL A 341 -10.60 -24.42 4.60
N VAL A 342 -11.51 -25.15 3.96
CA VAL A 342 -11.28 -25.71 2.63
C VAL A 342 -11.07 -24.61 1.58
N LYS A 343 -11.84 -23.51 1.69
CA LYS A 343 -11.78 -22.39 0.75
C LYS A 343 -10.52 -21.54 0.90
N HIS A 344 -10.09 -21.27 2.14
CA HIS A 344 -9.08 -20.24 2.41
C HIS A 344 -7.80 -20.72 3.07
N MET A 345 -7.83 -21.81 3.84
CA MET A 345 -6.72 -22.20 4.71
C MET A 345 -5.94 -23.40 4.21
N LEU A 346 -6.28 -24.01 3.08
CA LEU A 346 -5.45 -25.08 2.50
C LEU A 346 -4.34 -24.49 1.64
N HIS A 347 -3.10 -24.81 2.00
CA HIS A 347 -1.96 -24.57 1.15
C HIS A 347 -2.17 -25.32 -0.17
N GLY A 348 -2.00 -24.62 -1.30
CA GLY A 348 -2.18 -25.24 -2.60
C GLY A 348 -1.18 -26.39 -2.82
N PRO A 349 -1.53 -27.40 -3.64
CA PRO A 349 -0.62 -28.51 -3.94
C PRO A 349 0.71 -27.95 -4.46
N CYS A 350 1.80 -28.44 -3.88
CA CYS A 350 3.17 -28.08 -4.21
C CYS A 350 4.10 -29.28 -4.02
N GLY A 351 5.40 -29.10 -4.19
CA GLY A 351 6.35 -30.21 -4.07
C GLY A 351 6.15 -31.16 -5.24
N GLN A 352 6.03 -32.45 -4.93
CA GLN A 352 5.79 -33.49 -5.93
C GLN A 352 4.44 -33.32 -6.64
N LEU A 353 3.42 -32.78 -5.95
CA LEU A 353 2.09 -32.58 -6.53
C LEU A 353 2.05 -31.42 -7.54
N ASN A 354 2.92 -30.43 -7.38
CA ASN A 354 3.06 -29.31 -8.31
C ASN A 354 4.41 -28.61 -8.14
N PRO A 355 5.45 -29.05 -8.88
CA PRO A 355 6.79 -28.49 -8.79
C PRO A 355 6.89 -27.03 -9.26
N GLN A 356 5.94 -26.56 -10.07
CA GLN A 356 5.93 -25.21 -10.67
C GLN A 356 5.12 -24.20 -9.82
N ASN A 357 4.65 -24.59 -8.63
CA ASN A 357 3.92 -23.66 -7.75
C ASN A 357 4.86 -22.53 -7.28
N ALA A 358 4.33 -21.32 -7.12
CA ALA A 358 5.07 -20.13 -6.73
C ALA A 358 5.75 -20.22 -5.34
N CYS A 359 5.34 -21.17 -4.50
CA CYS A 359 5.97 -21.42 -3.21
C CYS A 359 7.22 -22.31 -3.29
N MET A 360 7.50 -22.90 -4.45
CA MET A 360 8.64 -23.80 -4.66
C MET A 360 9.92 -22.98 -4.83
N GLN A 361 10.94 -23.34 -4.06
CA GLN A 361 12.28 -22.78 -4.11
C GLN A 361 13.28 -23.92 -3.95
N ASP A 362 14.23 -24.05 -4.88
CA ASP A 362 15.26 -25.10 -4.87
C ASP A 362 14.68 -26.52 -4.71
N GLY A 363 13.56 -26.80 -5.40
CA GLY A 363 12.89 -28.10 -5.36
C GLY A 363 12.12 -28.41 -4.08
N LYS A 364 12.06 -27.49 -3.11
CA LYS A 364 11.31 -27.65 -1.85
C LYS A 364 10.28 -26.53 -1.67
N CYS A 365 9.20 -26.81 -0.95
CA CYS A 365 8.28 -25.75 -0.57
C CYS A 365 8.94 -24.83 0.46
N ARG A 366 8.97 -23.52 0.20
CA ARG A 366 9.53 -22.50 1.09
C ARG A 366 8.87 -22.49 2.49
N ASN A 367 7.61 -22.90 2.55
CA ASN A 367 6.85 -23.00 3.81
C ASN A 367 6.82 -24.42 4.38
N SER A 368 7.57 -25.35 3.77
CA SER A 368 7.71 -26.75 4.19
C SER A 368 6.38 -27.51 4.25
N TYR A 369 5.54 -27.34 3.21
CA TYR A 369 4.36 -28.18 3.01
C TYR A 369 4.69 -29.40 2.12
N PRO A 370 4.06 -30.56 2.37
CA PRO A 370 3.16 -30.85 3.49
C PRO A 370 3.88 -30.85 4.86
N LYS A 371 3.18 -30.46 5.92
CA LYS A 371 3.69 -30.47 7.29
C LYS A 371 3.63 -31.89 7.88
N SER A 372 4.54 -32.20 8.80
CA SER A 372 4.48 -33.45 9.56
C SER A 372 3.22 -33.54 10.41
N TYR A 373 2.69 -34.74 10.56
CA TYR A 373 1.59 -35.01 11.48
C TYR A 373 2.03 -34.89 12.93
N CYS A 374 1.10 -34.46 13.78
CA CYS A 374 1.30 -34.36 15.21
C CYS A 374 -0.05 -34.58 15.90
N SER A 375 -0.17 -35.57 16.79
CA SER A 375 -1.46 -35.90 17.44
C SER A 375 -1.90 -34.83 18.43
N GLU A 376 -0.97 -34.07 18.99
CA GLU A 376 -1.16 -33.01 19.98
C GLU A 376 -0.20 -31.86 19.66
N THR A 377 -0.52 -30.64 20.09
CA THR A 377 0.38 -29.50 19.88
C THR A 377 1.61 -29.62 20.78
N LEU A 378 2.80 -29.41 20.23
CA LEU A 378 4.06 -29.49 20.97
C LEU A 378 4.78 -28.14 20.95
N ILE A 379 5.32 -27.72 22.10
CA ILE A 379 6.18 -26.54 22.19
C ILE A 379 7.63 -26.98 21.93
N CYS A 380 8.23 -26.51 20.84
CA CYS A 380 9.62 -26.84 20.53
C CYS A 380 10.62 -25.95 21.30
N PRO A 381 11.86 -26.41 21.51
CA PRO A 381 12.91 -25.63 22.17
C PRO A 381 13.29 -24.33 21.46
N ASP A 382 13.08 -24.25 20.14
CA ASP A 382 13.27 -23.03 19.36
C ASP A 382 12.13 -21.99 19.54
N GLY A 383 11.11 -22.39 20.31
CA GLY A 383 9.96 -21.61 20.72
C GLY A 383 8.74 -21.80 19.83
N TYR A 384 8.88 -22.24 18.58
CA TYR A 384 7.72 -22.32 17.67
C TYR A 384 6.91 -23.60 17.95
N PRO A 385 5.58 -23.52 18.11
CA PRO A 385 4.81 -24.72 18.33
C PRO A 385 4.66 -25.54 17.03
N VAL A 386 4.72 -26.86 17.16
CA VAL A 386 4.22 -27.78 16.15
C VAL A 386 2.76 -28.02 16.46
N TYR A 387 1.88 -27.36 15.70
CA TYR A 387 0.43 -27.50 15.88
C TYR A 387 -0.05 -28.92 15.61
N LYS A 388 -1.07 -29.32 16.38
CA LYS A 388 -1.82 -30.54 16.16
C LYS A 388 -2.33 -30.64 14.72
N ARG A 389 -2.02 -31.79 14.10
CA ARG A 389 -2.42 -32.23 12.76
C ARG A 389 -2.63 -33.74 12.80
N HIS A 390 -3.85 -34.18 13.11
CA HIS A 390 -4.13 -35.59 13.27
C HIS A 390 -4.07 -36.33 11.90
N PRO A 391 -3.38 -37.48 11.79
CA PRO A 391 -3.17 -38.17 10.51
C PRO A 391 -4.44 -38.86 9.98
N ARG A 392 -5.42 -39.14 10.85
CA ARG A 392 -6.73 -39.71 10.46
C ARG A 392 -7.77 -38.63 10.13
N GLY A 393 -7.32 -37.43 9.75
CA GLY A 393 -8.20 -36.30 9.43
C GLY A 393 -8.97 -36.47 8.11
N GLU A 394 -9.95 -35.60 7.89
CA GLU A 394 -10.73 -35.54 6.65
C GLU A 394 -9.82 -35.23 5.45
N LYS A 395 -10.16 -35.78 4.28
CA LYS A 395 -9.49 -35.50 3.01
C LYS A 395 -10.43 -34.73 2.11
N VAL A 396 -9.91 -33.67 1.49
CA VAL A 396 -10.68 -32.80 0.61
C VAL A 396 -9.95 -32.56 -0.69
N THR A 397 -10.70 -32.44 -1.77
CA THR A 397 -10.14 -32.23 -3.11
C THR A 397 -9.91 -30.75 -3.36
N VAL A 398 -8.65 -30.35 -3.56
CA VAL A 398 -8.25 -28.98 -3.93
C VAL A 398 -7.43 -29.03 -5.20
N ARG A 399 -7.89 -28.34 -6.25
CA ARG A 399 -7.21 -28.28 -7.56
C ARG A 399 -6.85 -29.67 -8.10
N GLY A 400 -7.78 -30.63 -8.00
CA GLY A 400 -7.63 -32.00 -8.48
C GLY A 400 -6.79 -32.93 -7.58
N HIS A 401 -6.31 -32.46 -6.42
CA HIS A 401 -5.48 -33.23 -5.50
C HIS A 401 -6.19 -33.44 -4.17
N GLN A 402 -6.05 -34.62 -3.58
CA GLN A 402 -6.55 -34.89 -2.23
C GLN A 402 -5.58 -34.35 -1.19
N LEU A 403 -6.01 -33.36 -0.42
CA LEU A 403 -5.26 -32.74 0.65
C LEU A 403 -5.92 -33.07 2.00
N ASP A 404 -5.12 -33.12 3.05
CA ASP A 404 -5.52 -33.41 4.43
C ASP A 404 -4.95 -32.36 5.40
N ASN A 405 -5.02 -32.66 6.70
CA ASN A 405 -4.49 -31.83 7.78
C ASN A 405 -3.01 -31.45 7.62
N ALA A 406 -2.20 -32.15 6.80
CA ALA A 406 -0.82 -31.75 6.57
C ALA A 406 -0.70 -30.44 5.76
N TRP A 407 -1.77 -30.01 5.10
CA TRP A 407 -1.81 -28.86 4.18
C TRP A 407 -2.49 -27.62 4.76
N VAL A 408 -3.07 -27.71 5.96
CA VAL A 408 -3.82 -26.61 6.58
C VAL A 408 -2.85 -25.55 7.10
N VAL A 409 -3.05 -24.30 6.72
CA VAL A 409 -2.38 -23.14 7.30
C VAL A 409 -3.02 -22.83 8.65
N PRO A 410 -2.25 -22.61 9.75
CA PRO A 410 -2.82 -22.33 11.06
C PRO A 410 -3.78 -21.14 11.07
N TYR A 411 -4.94 -21.29 11.71
CA TYR A 411 -5.99 -20.29 11.69
C TYR A 411 -6.69 -20.18 13.05
N ASN A 412 -7.30 -19.03 13.31
CA ASN A 412 -8.26 -18.89 14.41
C ASN A 412 -9.67 -19.19 13.88
N PRO A 413 -10.40 -20.18 14.44
CA PRO A 413 -11.72 -20.56 13.96
C PRO A 413 -12.74 -19.42 13.88
N PHE A 414 -12.77 -18.57 14.91
CA PHE A 414 -13.71 -17.45 15.00
C PHE A 414 -13.43 -16.38 13.94
N LEU A 415 -12.18 -15.92 13.84
CA LEU A 415 -11.79 -14.91 12.86
C LEU A 415 -11.99 -15.42 11.43
N LEU A 416 -11.60 -16.66 11.13
CA LEU A 416 -11.79 -17.22 9.80
C LEU A 416 -13.28 -17.26 9.40
N ALA A 417 -14.14 -17.76 10.29
CA ALA A 417 -15.57 -17.82 10.06
C ALA A 417 -16.20 -16.42 9.91
N MET A 418 -15.71 -15.44 10.67
CA MET A 418 -16.25 -14.07 10.63
C MET A 418 -15.86 -13.31 9.36
N PHE A 419 -14.61 -13.46 8.91
CA PHE A 419 -14.06 -12.60 7.86
C PHE A 419 -14.11 -13.20 6.45
N ASP A 420 -14.38 -14.51 6.28
CA ASP A 420 -14.42 -15.18 4.96
C ASP A 420 -13.22 -14.80 4.07
N CYS A 421 -12.01 -14.90 4.61
CA CYS A 421 -10.77 -14.67 3.86
C CYS A 421 -9.61 -15.48 4.44
N HIS A 422 -8.49 -15.51 3.73
CA HIS A 422 -7.26 -16.14 4.23
C HIS A 422 -6.71 -15.34 5.42
N ILE A 423 -6.81 -15.91 6.62
CA ILE A 423 -6.27 -15.38 7.87
C ILE A 423 -5.36 -16.42 8.52
N ASN A 424 -4.05 -16.18 8.48
CA ASN A 424 -3.07 -17.00 9.20
C ASN A 424 -2.85 -16.42 10.59
N ILE A 425 -2.75 -17.27 11.60
CA ILE A 425 -2.31 -16.87 12.93
C ILE A 425 -1.33 -17.88 13.48
N GLU A 426 -0.22 -17.38 14.00
CA GLU A 426 0.82 -18.21 14.59
C GLU A 426 1.29 -17.64 15.92
N VAL A 427 1.61 -18.51 16.87
CA VAL A 427 2.35 -18.13 18.07
C VAL A 427 3.72 -17.63 17.66
N CYS A 428 4.03 -16.44 18.15
CA CYS A 428 5.32 -15.82 17.98
C CYS A 428 6.16 -16.09 19.23
N SER A 429 7.27 -16.79 19.06
CA SER A 429 8.10 -17.16 20.21
C SER A 429 9.48 -16.49 20.22
N THR A 430 9.84 -15.78 19.15
CA THR A 430 11.14 -15.13 19.02
C THR A 430 11.03 -13.70 18.50
N ILE A 431 12.03 -12.88 18.84
CA ILE A 431 12.19 -11.51 18.29
C ILE A 431 12.47 -11.56 16.77
N LYS A 432 12.81 -12.74 16.20
CA LYS A 432 12.99 -12.90 14.75
C LYS A 432 11.70 -12.61 13.98
N ALA A 433 10.52 -12.85 14.55
CA ALA A 433 9.25 -12.47 13.94
C ALA A 433 9.11 -10.94 13.79
N VAL A 434 9.73 -10.18 14.70
CA VAL A 434 9.82 -8.72 14.58
C VAL A 434 10.73 -8.38 13.39
N LYS A 435 11.94 -8.95 13.31
CA LYS A 435 12.80 -8.80 12.11
C LYS A 435 12.08 -9.20 10.82
N TYR A 436 11.23 -10.23 10.87
CA TYR A 436 10.43 -10.70 9.74
C TYR A 436 9.34 -9.70 9.35
N LEU A 437 8.54 -9.16 10.28
CA LEU A 437 7.60 -8.06 9.99
C LEU A 437 8.35 -6.88 9.38
N TYR A 438 9.54 -6.59 9.88
CA TYR A 438 10.37 -5.53 9.36
C TYR A 438 11.06 -5.84 8.04
N LYS A 439 11.16 -7.10 7.62
CA LYS A 439 11.43 -7.41 6.22
C LYS A 439 10.33 -6.83 5.33
N TYR A 440 9.06 -6.82 5.75
CA TYR A 440 7.94 -6.27 4.97
C TYR A 440 7.82 -4.76 5.09
N ILE A 441 8.22 -4.19 6.23
CA ILE A 441 8.36 -2.74 6.38
C ILE A 441 9.56 -2.28 5.53
N TYR A 442 10.77 -2.79 5.74
CA TYR A 442 11.97 -2.43 4.97
C TYR A 442 12.08 -3.02 3.57
N LYS A 443 11.16 -3.89 3.11
CA LYS A 443 11.18 -4.38 1.71
C LYS A 443 11.22 -3.21 0.73
N GLY A 444 10.76 -2.03 1.18
CA GLY A 444 10.58 -0.88 0.33
C GLY A 444 9.54 -1.21 -0.72
N TYR A 445 9.41 -0.33 -1.69
CA TYR A 445 8.66 -0.66 -2.89
C TYR A 445 9.34 -1.82 -3.62
N ASP A 446 8.55 -2.66 -4.29
CA ASP A 446 9.13 -3.63 -5.22
C ASP A 446 9.92 -2.83 -6.26
N LYS A 447 11.26 -2.83 -6.12
CA LYS A 447 12.16 -2.17 -7.07
C LYS A 447 12.45 -3.13 -8.21
N ILE A 448 12.16 -2.74 -9.45
CA ILE A 448 12.68 -3.45 -10.62
C ILE A 448 14.11 -2.97 -10.80
N VAL A 449 15.07 -3.72 -10.27
CA VAL A 449 16.50 -3.38 -10.42
C VAL A 449 16.88 -3.55 -11.90
N TYR A 450 17.02 -2.46 -12.62
CA TYR A 450 17.91 -2.38 -13.78
C TYR A 450 19.17 -1.63 -13.33
N HIS A 451 20.28 -2.36 -13.20
CA HIS A 451 21.59 -1.73 -13.08
C HIS A 451 22.06 -1.40 -14.50
N ILE A 452 22.07 -0.12 -14.88
CA ILE A 452 23.06 0.38 -15.83
C ILE A 452 24.17 0.94 -14.93
N ALA A 453 25.15 0.10 -14.61
CA ALA A 453 26.33 0.57 -13.92
C ALA A 453 27.19 1.32 -14.93
N THR A 454 27.05 2.65 -15.00
CA THR A 454 28.14 3.50 -15.47
C THR A 454 29.04 3.78 -14.27
N SER A 455 30.28 3.31 -14.42
CA SER A 455 31.36 3.40 -13.47
C SER A 455 31.60 4.83 -12.96
N SER A 456 31.91 4.91 -11.67
CA SER A 456 32.64 6.01 -11.04
C SER A 456 32.07 7.41 -11.25
N ASP A 457 31.06 7.80 -10.48
CA ASP A 457 30.87 9.23 -10.28
C ASP A 457 30.50 9.64 -8.85
N SER A 458 31.28 10.61 -8.40
CA SER A 458 31.33 11.21 -7.07
C SER A 458 30.16 12.18 -6.82
N LYS A 459 28.92 11.78 -7.18
CA LYS A 459 27.74 12.63 -6.99
C LYS A 459 27.18 12.50 -5.56
N GLY A 460 26.77 13.64 -4.97
CA GLY A 460 26.25 13.74 -3.61
C GLY A 460 25.02 12.86 -3.35
N ILE A 461 24.73 12.55 -2.09
CA ILE A 461 23.58 11.71 -1.70
C ILE A 461 22.28 12.50 -1.93
N ASP A 462 21.40 11.98 -2.79
CA ASP A 462 20.04 12.47 -3.01
C ASP A 462 19.01 11.42 -2.54
N GLU A 463 18.49 11.59 -1.33
CA GLU A 463 17.51 10.66 -0.75
C GLU A 463 16.16 10.69 -1.49
N ILE A 464 15.86 11.74 -2.25
CA ILE A 464 14.61 11.87 -3.02
C ILE A 464 14.71 11.07 -4.32
N LYS A 465 15.81 11.20 -5.06
CA LYS A 465 16.06 10.37 -6.25
C LYS A 465 16.09 8.87 -5.92
N GLN A 466 16.85 8.48 -4.90
CA GLN A 466 16.90 7.08 -4.44
C GLN A 466 15.53 6.54 -4.00
N PHE A 467 14.63 7.41 -3.54
CA PHE A 467 13.27 7.05 -3.17
C PHE A 467 12.37 6.82 -4.39
N GLN A 468 12.53 7.62 -5.45
CA GLN A 468 11.77 7.50 -6.70
C GLN A 468 12.23 6.33 -7.57
N ASP A 469 13.54 6.06 -7.60
CA ASP A 469 14.14 5.08 -8.50
C ASP A 469 13.50 3.68 -8.41
N ALA A 470 13.04 3.22 -9.58
CA ALA A 470 12.56 1.87 -9.87
C ALA A 470 11.34 1.42 -9.06
N ARG A 471 10.57 2.34 -8.48
CA ARG A 471 9.43 2.03 -7.61
C ARG A 471 8.22 1.52 -8.40
N TRP A 472 7.76 0.32 -8.05
CA TRP A 472 6.45 -0.20 -8.44
C TRP A 472 5.34 0.32 -7.53
N ILE A 473 4.23 0.78 -8.12
CA ILE A 473 3.00 1.07 -7.39
C ILE A 473 1.78 0.49 -8.10
N SER A 474 0.95 -0.22 -7.34
CA SER A 474 -0.30 -0.81 -7.84
C SER A 474 -1.49 0.14 -7.63
N PRO A 475 -2.56 0.05 -8.44
CA PRO A 475 -3.76 0.87 -8.27
C PRO A 475 -4.42 0.73 -6.87
N PRO A 476 -4.54 -0.47 -6.27
CA PRO A 476 -5.03 -0.62 -4.90
C PRO A 476 -4.14 0.07 -3.86
N GLU A 477 -2.82 0.08 -4.05
CA GLU A 477 -1.90 0.82 -3.18
C GLU A 477 -2.06 2.35 -3.35
N ALA A 478 -2.10 2.82 -4.59
CA ALA A 478 -2.27 4.23 -4.91
C ALA A 478 -3.56 4.79 -4.29
N ILE A 479 -4.70 4.10 -4.50
CA ILE A 479 -5.98 4.54 -3.93
C ILE A 479 -6.01 4.43 -2.40
N TRP A 480 -5.36 3.41 -1.81
CA TRP A 480 -5.22 3.30 -0.36
C TRP A 480 -4.52 4.52 0.22
N ARG A 481 -3.45 4.98 -0.43
CA ARG A 481 -2.69 6.15 0.01
C ARG A 481 -3.44 7.46 -0.23
N ILE A 482 -4.22 7.57 -1.30
CA ILE A 482 -5.09 8.74 -1.55
C ILE A 482 -6.15 8.87 -0.45
N TYR A 483 -6.79 7.75 -0.05
CA TYR A 483 -7.79 7.73 1.02
C TYR A 483 -7.24 7.83 2.44
N ARG A 484 -5.93 7.63 2.63
CA ARG A 484 -5.30 7.80 3.94
C ARG A 484 -5.18 9.30 4.24
N SER A 485 -5.84 9.76 5.30
CA SER A 485 -5.49 11.02 5.94
C SER A 485 -4.08 10.87 6.51
N THR A 486 -3.14 11.68 6.03
CA THR A 486 -1.77 11.76 6.55
C THR A 486 -1.75 12.22 7.99
#